data_AF-A0A7V9GX44-F1
#
_entry.id   AF-A0A7V9GX44-F1
#
_cell.length_a   1.000
_cell.length_b   1.000
_cell.length_c   1.000
_cell.angle_alpha   90.00
_cell.angle_beta   90.00
_cell.angle_gamma   90.00
#
_symmetry.space_group_name_H-M   'P 1'
#
loop_
_entity.id
_entity.type
_entity.pdbx_description
1 polymer ?
#
loop_
_entity_poly.entity_id
_entity_poly.type
_entity_poly.pdbx_seq_one_letter_code
_entity_poly.pdbx_strand_id
1 'polypeptide(L)'
;GELLPQPVAVGYMYMLKLHHLVDDKIHARSTGPYSMITQQPLGGKAQFGGQRFGEMEVWALEAYGAAYALQELLTIKSDDVLGRVKVYEAIVKGENVPEPGIPESFKVLVKEMQSLCLNVEVLSSDGTRVEMRDTEDDVFRAAEELGIDLSRREPSSVEEV
;
A
#
# COMPACT_ATOMS: atom_id res chain seq x y z
N GLY A 1 -12.42 -52.18 -3.23
CA GLY A 1 -11.34 -52.59 -2.34
C GLY A 1 -10.65 -53.82 -2.89
N GLU A 2 -10.11 -53.71 -4.10
CA GLU A 2 -9.38 -54.79 -4.75
C GLU A 2 -7.93 -54.85 -4.26
N LEU A 3 -7.29 -56.00 -4.43
CA LEU A 3 -5.90 -56.24 -4.01
C LEU A 3 -4.92 -55.52 -4.96
N LEU A 4 -3.82 -55.01 -4.40
CA LEU A 4 -2.72 -54.46 -5.18
C LEU A 4 -2.08 -55.58 -6.04
N PRO A 5 -1.77 -55.33 -7.32
CA PRO A 5 -1.28 -56.35 -8.25
C PRO A 5 0.17 -56.79 -7.99
N GLN A 6 0.93 -56.05 -7.18
CA GLN A 6 2.32 -56.33 -6.83
C GLN A 6 2.54 -56.22 -5.32
N PRO A 7 3.48 -56.98 -4.75
CA PRO A 7 3.81 -56.86 -3.33
C PRO A 7 4.41 -55.48 -3.04
N VAL A 8 3.82 -54.77 -2.07
CA VAL A 8 4.32 -53.47 -1.58
C VAL A 8 5.06 -53.69 -0.27
N ALA A 9 6.28 -53.16 -0.15
CA ALA A 9 7.04 -53.21 1.10
C ALA A 9 6.36 -52.33 2.17
N VAL A 10 6.07 -52.94 3.32
CA VAL A 10 5.47 -52.27 4.47
C VAL A 10 6.39 -52.44 5.67
N GLY A 11 6.54 -51.39 6.46
CA GLY A 11 7.42 -51.40 7.63
C GLY A 11 7.15 -50.21 8.54
N TYR A 12 7.88 -50.15 9.64
CA TYR A 12 7.78 -49.06 10.61
C TYR A 12 8.81 -47.98 10.28
N MET A 13 8.32 -46.76 10.05
CA MET A 13 9.14 -45.58 9.86
C MET A 13 8.87 -44.59 10.99
N TYR A 14 9.94 -44.04 11.57
CA TYR A 14 9.83 -42.98 12.55
C TYR A 14 9.76 -41.63 11.83
N MET A 15 8.61 -40.96 11.89
CA MET A 15 8.39 -39.65 11.27
C MET A 15 8.38 -38.56 12.32
N LEU A 16 9.10 -37.47 12.04
CA LEU A 16 9.13 -36.28 12.88
C LEU A 16 8.20 -35.21 12.30
N LYS A 17 7.37 -34.60 13.15
CA LYS A 17 6.59 -33.41 12.80
C LYS A 17 7.48 -32.18 12.98
N LEU A 18 7.76 -31.48 11.88
CA LEU A 18 8.51 -30.22 11.91
C LEU A 18 7.64 -29.07 12.43
N HIS A 19 8.29 -28.03 12.95
CA HIS A 19 7.63 -26.84 13.50
C HIS A 19 6.96 -25.96 12.41
N HIS A 20 7.23 -26.18 11.13
CA HIS A 20 6.69 -25.36 10.06
C HIS A 20 5.26 -25.78 9.69
N LEU A 21 4.28 -25.23 10.42
CA LEU A 21 2.87 -25.51 10.21
C LEU A 21 2.21 -24.49 9.28
N VAL A 22 1.21 -24.94 8.53
CA VAL A 22 0.43 -24.05 7.64
C VAL A 22 -0.34 -23.00 8.43
N ASP A 23 -0.82 -23.36 9.61
CA ASP A 23 -1.56 -22.47 10.53
C ASP A 23 -0.71 -21.22 10.89
N ASP A 24 0.61 -21.40 11.01
CA ASP A 24 1.54 -20.30 11.28
C ASP A 24 1.88 -19.49 10.03
N LYS A 25 1.79 -20.10 8.84
CA LYS A 25 2.22 -19.48 7.57
C LYS A 25 1.10 -18.79 6.79
N ILE A 26 -0.16 -19.20 6.98
CA ILE A 26 -1.29 -18.57 6.28
C ILE A 26 -1.44 -17.11 6.74
N HIS A 27 -1.56 -16.20 5.77
CA HIS A 27 -1.75 -14.77 5.99
C HIS A 27 -2.43 -14.14 4.79
N ALA A 28 -3.41 -13.27 5.03
CA ALA A 28 -4.12 -12.52 4.01
C ALA A 28 -4.41 -11.12 4.52
N ARG A 29 -4.43 -10.14 3.61
CA ARG A 29 -4.69 -8.73 3.90
C ARG A 29 -5.56 -8.15 2.79
N SER A 30 -6.61 -7.42 3.18
CA SER A 30 -7.38 -6.54 2.30
C SER A 30 -6.94 -5.09 2.50
N THR A 31 -7.18 -4.54 3.68
CA THR A 31 -6.69 -3.23 4.15
C THR A 31 -5.97 -3.40 5.49
N GLY A 32 -5.21 -2.41 5.93
CA GLY A 32 -4.42 -2.54 7.16
C GLY A 32 -3.56 -1.30 7.44
N PRO A 33 -2.62 -1.38 8.39
CA PRO A 33 -1.76 -0.26 8.73
C PRO A 33 -0.73 0.04 7.63
N TYR A 34 -0.30 1.30 7.59
CA TYR A 34 0.67 1.85 6.66
C TYR A 34 1.81 2.53 7.41
N SER A 35 2.97 2.62 6.77
CA SER A 35 4.12 3.38 7.26
C SER A 35 3.81 4.87 7.28
N MET A 36 4.18 5.58 8.36
CA MET A 36 4.01 7.03 8.44
C MET A 36 4.88 7.79 7.41
N ILE A 37 6.03 7.23 7.06
CA ILE A 37 7.01 7.90 6.19
C ILE A 37 6.70 7.65 4.72
N THR A 38 6.61 6.38 4.32
CA THR A 38 6.48 6.00 2.91
C THR A 38 5.02 5.81 2.48
N GLN A 39 4.07 5.85 3.41
CA GLN A 39 2.65 5.54 3.18
C GLN A 39 2.38 4.14 2.58
N GLN A 40 3.38 3.26 2.53
CA GLN A 40 3.26 1.88 2.05
C GLN A 40 2.73 0.92 3.13
N PRO A 41 2.08 -0.19 2.74
CA PRO A 41 1.69 -1.26 3.64
C PRO A 41 2.85 -1.75 4.52
N LEU A 42 2.63 -1.90 5.83
CA LEU A 42 3.62 -2.52 6.72
C LEU A 42 3.93 -3.97 6.32
N GLY A 43 5.09 -4.48 6.72
CA GLY A 43 5.53 -5.85 6.42
C GLY A 43 5.22 -6.85 7.53
N GLY A 44 4.96 -8.11 7.15
CA GLY A 44 4.90 -9.23 8.08
C GLY A 44 3.52 -9.54 8.68
N LYS A 45 3.29 -10.83 8.97
CA LYS A 45 2.01 -11.36 9.49
C LYS A 45 1.58 -10.70 10.81
N ALA A 46 2.52 -10.49 11.74
CA ALA A 46 2.23 -9.94 13.06
C ALA A 46 1.70 -8.49 13.03
N GLN A 47 2.04 -7.72 11.99
CA GLN A 47 1.60 -6.33 11.81
C GLN A 47 0.42 -6.22 10.85
N PHE A 48 -0.21 -7.35 10.51
CA PHE A 48 -1.23 -7.40 9.45
C PHE A 48 -0.72 -6.78 8.14
N GLY A 49 0.53 -7.11 7.80
CA GLY A 49 1.28 -6.52 6.72
C GLY A 49 0.86 -6.96 5.32
N GLY A 50 1.22 -6.17 4.31
CA GLY A 50 1.08 -6.50 2.91
C GLY A 50 2.12 -7.50 2.42
N GLN A 51 1.90 -8.03 1.22
CA GLN A 51 2.92 -8.79 0.50
C GLN A 51 3.86 -7.85 -0.21
N ARG A 52 5.14 -8.20 -0.25
CA ARG A 52 6.13 -7.44 -1.02
C ARG A 52 5.96 -7.80 -2.49
N PHE A 53 5.64 -6.79 -3.30
CA PHE A 53 5.75 -6.86 -4.74
C PHE A 53 7.11 -6.26 -5.12
N GLY A 54 8.07 -7.11 -5.50
CA GLY A 54 9.45 -6.72 -5.73
C GLY A 54 9.74 -6.40 -7.19
N GLU A 55 11.00 -6.02 -7.43
CA GLU A 55 11.50 -5.67 -8.76
C GLU A 55 11.38 -6.84 -9.76
N MET A 56 11.62 -8.07 -9.32
CA MET A 56 11.47 -9.25 -10.17
C MET A 56 10.02 -9.49 -10.59
N GLU A 57 9.07 -9.20 -9.71
CA GLU A 57 7.64 -9.30 -10.03
C GLU A 57 7.17 -8.16 -10.94
N VAL A 58 7.74 -6.96 -10.78
CA VAL A 58 7.55 -5.84 -11.72
C VAL A 58 7.98 -6.25 -13.12
N TRP A 59 9.19 -6.80 -13.28
CA TRP A 59 9.69 -7.29 -14.57
C TRP A 59 8.76 -8.35 -15.18
N ALA A 60 8.20 -9.23 -14.35
CA ALA A 60 7.26 -10.23 -14.83
C ALA A 60 6.01 -9.58 -15.44
N LEU A 61 5.40 -8.58 -14.79
CA LEU A 61 4.23 -7.88 -15.33
C LEU A 61 4.55 -7.04 -16.56
N GLU A 62 5.73 -6.41 -16.59
CA GLU A 62 6.20 -5.68 -17.77
C GLU A 62 6.38 -6.61 -18.97
N ALA A 63 6.97 -7.80 -18.77
CA ALA A 63 7.13 -8.80 -19.82
C ALA A 63 5.78 -9.32 -20.35
N TYR A 64 4.76 -9.41 -19.49
CA TYR A 64 3.39 -9.73 -19.90
C TYR A 64 2.67 -8.56 -20.61
N GLY A 65 3.20 -7.33 -20.53
CA GLY A 65 2.54 -6.13 -21.04
C GLY A 65 1.33 -5.69 -20.20
N ALA A 66 1.29 -6.08 -18.93
CA ALA A 66 0.16 -5.82 -18.03
C ALA A 66 0.23 -4.42 -17.37
N ALA A 67 0.20 -3.36 -18.18
CA ALA A 67 0.42 -1.98 -17.73
C ALA A 67 -0.54 -1.53 -16.62
N TYR A 68 -1.85 -1.77 -16.78
CA TYR A 68 -2.86 -1.37 -15.79
C TYR A 68 -2.72 -2.12 -14.46
N ALA A 69 -2.40 -3.42 -14.52
CA ALA A 69 -2.20 -4.22 -13.30
C ALA A 69 -0.96 -3.75 -12.52
N LEU A 70 0.12 -3.44 -13.24
CA LEU A 70 1.33 -2.89 -12.66
C LEU A 70 1.08 -1.51 -12.03
N GLN A 71 0.40 -0.62 -12.77
CA GLN A 71 0.03 0.70 -12.27
C GLN A 71 -0.82 0.60 -11.00
N GLU A 72 -1.87 -0.24 -11.01
CA GLU A 72 -2.75 -0.46 -9.87
C GLU A 72 -1.99 -0.95 -8.63
N LEU A 73 -1.04 -1.89 -8.81
CA LEU A 73 -0.21 -2.41 -7.72
C LEU A 73 0.70 -1.35 -7.11
N LEU A 74 1.31 -0.50 -7.94
CA LEU A 74 2.27 0.52 -7.50
C LEU A 74 1.63 1.81 -6.99
N THR A 75 0.32 2.00 -7.17
CA THR A 75 -0.40 3.23 -6.79
C THR A 75 -1.48 2.94 -5.74
N ILE A 76 -2.71 2.68 -6.18
CA ILE A 76 -3.92 2.56 -5.35
C ILE A 76 -3.90 1.36 -4.39
N LYS A 77 -3.08 0.33 -4.64
CA LYS A 77 -2.85 -0.79 -3.72
C LYS A 77 -1.62 -0.62 -2.81
N SER A 78 -0.88 0.48 -2.95
CA SER A 78 0.36 0.75 -2.22
C SER A 78 0.27 2.07 -1.45
N ASP A 79 0.72 3.18 -2.04
CA ASP A 79 1.04 4.44 -1.37
C ASP A 79 0.27 5.66 -1.91
N ASP A 80 -0.70 5.47 -2.82
CA ASP A 80 -1.65 6.52 -3.17
C ASP A 80 -2.70 6.68 -2.06
N VAL A 81 -2.48 7.66 -1.19
CA VAL A 81 -3.29 7.90 0.02
C VAL A 81 -4.74 8.22 -0.29
N LEU A 82 -4.99 9.06 -1.31
CA LEU A 82 -6.36 9.44 -1.70
C LEU A 82 -6.98 8.35 -2.59
N GLY A 83 -6.20 7.79 -3.51
CA GLY A 83 -6.64 6.74 -4.41
C GLY A 83 -7.14 5.52 -3.64
N ARG A 84 -6.41 5.02 -2.64
CA ARG A 84 -6.83 3.84 -1.86
C ARG A 84 -8.18 4.00 -1.16
N VAL A 85 -8.50 5.21 -0.67
CA VAL A 85 -9.79 5.50 -0.02
C VAL A 85 -10.90 5.52 -1.05
N LYS A 86 -10.71 6.24 -2.16
CA LYS A 86 -11.70 6.32 -3.24
C LYS A 86 -11.97 4.97 -3.88
N VAL A 87 -10.95 4.13 -4.05
CA VAL A 87 -11.09 2.76 -4.56
C VAL A 87 -11.92 1.90 -3.61
N TYR A 88 -11.67 1.99 -2.31
CA TYR A 88 -12.47 1.27 -1.33
C TYR A 88 -13.94 1.70 -1.39
N GLU A 89 -14.22 3.00 -1.46
CA GLU A 89 -15.58 3.51 -1.61
C GLU A 89 -16.24 3.05 -2.92
N ALA A 90 -15.53 3.11 -4.04
CA ALA A 90 -16.04 2.69 -5.35
C ALA A 90 -16.41 1.20 -5.34
N ILE A 91 -15.57 0.34 -4.73
CA ILE A 91 -15.84 -1.09 -4.59
C ILE A 91 -17.10 -1.32 -3.75
N VAL A 92 -17.28 -0.58 -2.65
CA VAL A 92 -18.47 -0.70 -1.79
C VAL A 92 -19.74 -0.22 -2.51
N LYS A 93 -19.63 0.85 -3.32
CA LYS A 93 -20.74 1.40 -4.11
C LYS A 93 -21.05 0.62 -5.40
N GLY A 94 -20.15 -0.27 -5.82
CA GLY A 94 -20.25 -0.97 -7.11
C GLY A 94 -19.95 -0.06 -8.31
N GLU A 95 -19.20 1.02 -8.09
CA GLU A 95 -18.78 1.96 -9.12
C GLU A 95 -17.44 1.53 -9.73
N ASN A 96 -17.09 2.14 -10.87
CA ASN A 96 -15.80 1.90 -11.50
C ASN A 96 -14.66 2.48 -10.66
N VAL A 97 -13.53 1.77 -10.67
CA VAL A 97 -12.30 2.19 -9.98
C VAL A 97 -11.82 3.51 -10.60
N PRO A 98 -11.55 4.55 -9.78
CA PRO A 98 -11.05 5.84 -10.26
C PRO A 98 -9.63 5.72 -10.84
N GLU A 99 -9.23 6.72 -11.62
CA GLU A 99 -7.86 6.80 -12.13
C GLU A 99 -6.84 6.99 -10.98
N PRO A 100 -5.71 6.26 -11.01
CA PRO A 100 -4.65 6.40 -10.01
C PRO A 100 -3.99 7.78 -10.00
N GLY A 101 -3.58 8.24 -8.82
CA GLY A 101 -2.82 9.46 -8.62
C GLY A 101 -1.29 9.25 -8.63
N ILE A 102 -0.58 10.24 -8.07
CA ILE A 102 0.88 10.23 -7.93
C ILE A 102 1.26 9.46 -6.64
N PRO A 103 2.16 8.47 -6.71
CA PRO A 103 2.68 7.76 -5.54
C PRO A 103 3.35 8.68 -4.51
N GLU A 104 3.12 8.43 -3.23
CA GLU A 104 3.78 9.19 -2.16
C GLU A 104 5.30 8.93 -2.13
N SER A 105 5.73 7.71 -2.47
CA SER A 105 7.16 7.37 -2.60
C SER A 105 7.90 8.27 -3.59
N PHE A 106 7.25 8.71 -4.66
CA PHE A 106 7.84 9.65 -5.62
C PHE A 106 8.01 11.05 -5.01
N LYS A 107 7.03 11.53 -4.23
CA LYS A 107 7.14 12.80 -3.53
C LYS A 107 8.26 12.78 -2.49
N VAL A 108 8.36 11.70 -1.73
CA VAL A 108 9.44 11.48 -0.76
C VAL A 108 10.80 11.51 -1.46
N LEU A 109 10.95 10.82 -2.60
CA LEU A 109 12.19 10.83 -3.38
C LEU A 109 12.60 12.25 -3.80
N VAL A 110 11.65 13.08 -4.25
CA VAL A 110 11.93 14.47 -4.65
C VAL A 110 12.39 15.30 -3.46
N LYS A 111 11.76 15.16 -2.29
CA LYS A 111 12.17 15.84 -1.05
C LYS A 111 13.55 15.35 -0.58
N GLU A 112 13.85 14.06 -0.70
CA GLU A 112 15.17 13.50 -0.40
C GLU A 112 16.26 14.09 -1.31
N MET A 113 16.02 14.22 -2.61
CA MET A 113 16.97 14.89 -3.52
C MET A 113 17.14 16.37 -3.19
N GLN A 114 16.05 17.08 -2.88
CA GLN A 114 16.10 18.49 -2.45
C GLN A 114 16.90 18.68 -1.15
N SER A 115 16.83 17.72 -0.23
CA SER A 115 17.63 17.73 1.00
C SER A 115 19.15 17.65 0.75
N LEU A 116 19.54 17.10 -0.40
CA LEU A 116 20.93 17.06 -0.88
C LEU A 116 21.33 18.30 -1.69
N CYS A 117 20.53 19.38 -1.62
CA CYS A 117 20.70 20.61 -2.41
C CYS A 117 20.59 20.38 -3.92
N LEU A 118 19.91 19.32 -4.37
CA LEU A 118 19.61 19.11 -5.78
C LEU A 118 18.27 19.75 -6.13
N ASN A 119 18.26 20.67 -7.09
CA ASN A 119 17.02 21.26 -7.57
C ASN A 119 16.35 20.33 -8.59
N VAL A 120 15.34 19.60 -8.13
CA VAL A 120 14.54 18.68 -8.96
C VAL A 120 13.15 19.28 -9.15
N GLU A 121 12.76 19.44 -10.41
CA GLU A 121 11.50 20.06 -10.82
C GLU A 121 10.78 19.14 -11.80
N VAL A 122 9.46 18.99 -11.62
CA VAL A 122 8.59 18.31 -12.57
C VAL A 122 8.06 19.37 -13.55
N LEU A 123 8.34 19.18 -14.83
CA LEU A 123 7.91 20.08 -15.89
C LEU A 123 6.74 19.47 -16.66
N SER A 124 5.73 20.29 -16.96
CA SER A 124 4.68 19.95 -17.92
C SER A 124 5.21 20.03 -19.36
N SER A 125 4.41 19.59 -20.34
CA SER A 125 4.73 19.70 -21.77
C SER A 125 5.07 21.15 -22.20
N ASP A 126 4.49 22.12 -21.51
CA ASP A 126 4.63 23.55 -21.81
C ASP A 126 5.85 24.19 -21.11
N GLY A 127 6.67 23.40 -20.41
CA GLY A 127 7.83 23.86 -19.65
C GLY A 127 7.48 24.58 -18.34
N THR A 128 6.20 24.57 -17.96
CA THR A 128 5.73 25.10 -16.69
C THR A 128 6.01 24.12 -15.56
N ARG A 129 6.44 24.65 -14.41
CA ARG A 129 6.69 23.87 -13.20
C ARG A 129 5.36 23.39 -12.63
N VAL A 130 5.25 22.10 -12.38
CA VAL A 130 4.11 21.48 -11.71
C VAL A 130 4.44 21.39 -10.22
N GLU A 131 3.66 22.10 -9.40
CA GLU A 131 3.74 21.94 -7.96
C GLU A 131 3.04 20.63 -7.55
N MET A 132 3.82 19.70 -7.01
CA MET A 132 3.28 18.51 -6.35
C MET A 132 2.80 18.92 -4.97
N ARG A 133 1.49 19.04 -4.80
CA ARG A 133 0.88 19.41 -3.52
C ARG A 133 1.08 18.32 -2.47
N ASP A 134 1.32 18.74 -1.24
CA ASP A 134 1.50 17.86 -0.10
C ASP A 134 0.13 17.32 0.36
N THR A 135 0.10 16.09 0.86
CA THR A 135 -1.12 15.40 1.30
C THR A 135 -1.82 16.11 2.47
N GLU A 136 -1.11 16.94 3.22
CA GLU A 136 -1.67 17.79 4.28
C GLU A 136 -2.70 18.79 3.73
N ASP A 137 -2.42 19.42 2.57
CA ASP A 137 -3.32 20.40 1.95
C ASP A 137 -4.66 19.76 1.53
N ASP A 138 -4.63 18.49 1.14
CA ASP A 138 -5.83 17.74 0.75
C ASP A 138 -6.67 17.35 1.97
N VAL A 139 -6.05 17.07 3.13
CA VAL A 139 -6.75 16.83 4.41
C VAL A 139 -7.41 18.11 4.92
N PHE A 140 -6.70 19.25 4.84
CA PHE A 140 -7.27 20.55 5.18
C PHE A 140 -8.48 20.89 4.31
N ARG A 141 -8.40 20.63 3.00
CA ARG A 141 -9.54 20.84 2.08
C ARG A 141 -10.69 19.88 2.32
N ALA A 142 -10.44 18.61 2.60
CA ALA A 142 -11.50 17.66 2.94
C ALA A 142 -12.23 18.10 4.23
N ALA A 143 -11.49 18.56 5.24
CA ALA A 143 -12.07 19.15 6.45
C ALA A 143 -12.88 20.43 6.15
N GLU A 144 -12.38 21.28 5.24
CA GLU A 144 -13.06 22.50 4.79
C GLU A 144 -14.35 22.20 3.99
N GLU A 145 -14.35 21.19 3.10
CA GLU A 145 -15.53 20.69 2.37
C GLU A 145 -16.57 20.07 3.31
N LEU A 146 -16.13 19.49 4.43
CA LEU A 146 -16.99 18.98 5.51
C LEU A 146 -17.43 20.07 6.50
N GLY A 147 -17.00 21.33 6.32
CA GLY A 147 -17.36 22.45 7.19
C GLY A 147 -16.73 22.39 8.59
N ILE A 148 -15.63 21.65 8.76
CA ILE A 148 -14.90 21.51 10.02
C ILE A 148 -13.76 22.53 10.03
N ASP A 149 -13.95 23.63 10.75
CA ASP A 149 -12.93 24.66 10.94
C ASP A 149 -11.89 24.24 11.98
N LEU A 150 -10.75 23.73 11.50
CA LEU A 150 -9.60 23.32 12.32
C LEU A 150 -8.76 24.51 12.84
N SER A 151 -9.13 25.77 12.51
CA SER A 151 -8.44 26.96 13.03
C SER A 151 -8.77 27.27 14.49
N ARG A 152 -9.73 26.56 15.09
CA ARG A 152 -10.18 26.80 16.47
C ARG A 152 -9.22 26.19 17.48
N ARG A 153 -8.24 26.98 17.89
CA ARG A 153 -7.43 26.76 19.10
C ARG A 153 -8.40 26.52 20.28
N GLU A 154 -8.38 25.31 20.85
CA GLU A 154 -9.18 25.03 22.05
C GLU A 154 -8.83 26.06 23.15
N PRO A 155 -9.81 26.69 23.82
CA PRO A 155 -9.50 27.47 25.00
C PRO A 155 -8.97 26.51 26.06
N SER A 156 -7.75 26.76 26.53
CA SER A 156 -7.14 26.03 27.63
C SER A 156 -8.02 26.14 28.88
N SER A 157 -8.82 25.12 29.16
CA SER A 157 -9.46 24.97 30.45
C SER A 157 -8.41 24.47 31.45
N VAL A 158 -7.64 25.41 32.00
CA VAL A 158 -6.94 25.20 33.27
C VAL A 158 -7.48 26.28 34.19
N GLU A 159 -8.65 26.01 34.78
CA GLU A 159 -9.07 26.74 35.98
C GLU A 159 -8.19 26.27 37.15
N GLU A 160 -7.62 27.25 37.83
CA GLU A 160 -6.83 27.13 39.04
C GLU A 160 -7.58 26.38 40.14
N VAL A 161 -6.87 25.48 40.83
CA VAL A 161 -7.12 25.12 42.24
C VAL A 161 -5.80 25.20 42.98
#